data_AF-A0A7I7SAV5-F1
#
_entry.id   AF-A0A7I7SAV5-F1
#
_cell.length_a   1.000
_cell.length_b   1.000
_cell.length_c   1.000
_cell.angle_alpha   90.00
_cell.angle_beta   90.00
_cell.angle_gamma   90.00
#
_symmetry.space_group_name_H-M   'P 1'
#
loop_
_entity.id
_entity.type
_entity.pdbx_description
1 polymer ?
#
loop_
_entity_poly.entity_id
_entity_poly.type
_entity_poly.pdbx_seq_one_letter_code
_entity_poly.pdbx_strand_id
1 'polypeptide(L)'
;MNVEDAADPQWVPQGVAAGRVRYRREVSGLDRIMAYVEFERWEDESPTSYHWSVQDGSCGKVLDQGWVDAEQGGLDGAFAAADAAVARLFPGH
;
A
#
# COMPACT_ATOMS: atom_id res chain seq x y z
N MET A 1 -14.46 12.79 11.82
CA MET A 1 -14.47 12.94 10.35
C MET A 1 -14.27 11.55 9.79
N ASN A 2 -15.33 10.98 9.23
CA ASN A 2 -15.38 9.57 8.83
C ASN A 2 -14.50 9.35 7.60
N VAL A 3 -13.45 8.54 7.77
CA VAL A 3 -12.66 7.96 6.67
C VAL A 3 -13.38 6.71 6.20
N GLU A 4 -14.53 6.90 5.54
CA GLU A 4 -15.25 5.84 4.82
C GLU A 4 -15.08 6.10 3.32
N ASP A 5 -13.83 6.14 2.86
CA ASP A 5 -13.50 5.92 1.46
C ASP A 5 -13.08 4.45 1.41
N ALA A 6 -13.82 3.64 0.65
CA ALA A 6 -13.84 2.19 0.72
C ALA A 6 -12.49 1.58 0.30
N ALA A 7 -11.50 1.63 1.18
CA ALA A 7 -10.33 0.79 1.10
C ALA A 7 -10.83 -0.65 1.05
N ASP A 8 -10.36 -1.40 0.05
CA ASP A 8 -10.52 -2.86 -0.02
C ASP A 8 -10.33 -3.42 1.41
N PRO A 9 -11.25 -4.29 1.90
CA PRO A 9 -11.29 -4.71 3.30
C PRO A 9 -9.99 -5.38 3.79
N GLN A 10 -9.09 -5.74 2.87
CA GLN A 10 -7.78 -6.32 3.17
C GLN A 10 -6.70 -5.27 3.49
N TRP A 11 -6.89 -4.01 3.12
CA TRP A 11 -5.95 -2.91 3.35
C TRP A 11 -6.30 -2.14 4.62
N VAL A 12 -5.46 -2.30 5.65
CA VAL A 12 -5.65 -1.69 6.97
C VAL A 12 -4.81 -0.41 7.09
N PRO A 13 -5.41 0.75 7.42
CA PRO A 13 -4.65 1.97 7.67
C PRO A 13 -3.76 1.82 8.91
N GLN A 14 -2.53 2.35 8.84
CA GLN A 14 -1.53 2.29 9.92
C GLN A 14 -1.41 3.60 10.72
N GLY A 15 -2.22 4.60 10.38
CA GLY A 15 -2.17 5.94 10.95
C GLY A 15 -1.44 6.95 10.05
N VAL A 16 -1.48 8.21 10.47
CA VAL A 16 -0.84 9.33 9.77
C VAL A 16 0.28 9.86 10.65
N ALA A 17 1.50 9.92 10.13
CA ALA A 17 2.65 10.49 10.82
C ALA A 17 3.35 11.51 9.92
N ALA A 18 3.49 12.75 10.38
CA ALA A 18 4.15 13.84 9.65
C ALA A 18 3.65 14.02 8.19
N GLY A 19 2.33 13.99 7.98
CA GLY A 19 1.73 14.10 6.64
C GLY A 19 1.82 12.83 5.78
N ARG A 20 2.51 11.79 6.24
CA ARG A 20 2.57 10.50 5.54
C ARG A 20 1.45 9.58 6.00
N VAL A 21 0.64 9.14 5.06
CA VAL A 21 -0.40 8.12 5.25
C VAL A 21 0.17 6.78 4.80
N ARG A 22 -0.11 5.70 5.55
CA ARG A 22 0.30 4.34 5.19
C ARG A 22 -0.85 3.35 5.38
N TYR A 23 -1.01 2.48 4.40
CA TYR A 23 -1.85 1.29 4.43
C TYR A 23 -0.98 0.05 4.42
N ARG A 24 -1.45 -1.02 5.08
CA ARG A 24 -0.82 -2.35 5.03
C ARG A 24 -1.83 -3.43 4.68
N ARG A 25 -1.37 -4.49 4.06
CA ARG A 25 -2.14 -5.71 3.81
C ARG A 25 -1.27 -6.93 4.12
N GLU A 26 -1.82 -7.87 4.88
CA GLU A 26 -1.19 -9.18 5.13
C GLU A 26 -1.45 -10.11 3.95
N VAL A 27 -0.41 -10.76 3.43
CA VAL A 27 -0.58 -11.73 2.35
C VAL A 27 -1.03 -13.07 2.94
N SER A 28 -2.24 -13.49 2.57
CA SER A 28 -2.86 -14.68 3.16
C SER A 28 -2.05 -15.95 2.88
N GLY A 29 -1.82 -16.75 3.92
CA GLY A 29 -1.06 -17.99 3.80
C GLY A 29 0.47 -17.81 3.75
N LEU A 30 0.99 -16.59 3.83
CA LEU A 30 2.42 -16.31 3.97
C LEU A 30 2.69 -15.60 5.29
N ASP A 31 3.20 -16.33 6.27
CA ASP A 31 3.67 -15.73 7.52
C ASP A 31 4.76 -14.70 7.18
N ARG A 32 4.57 -13.46 7.65
CA ARG A 32 5.50 -12.31 7.54
C ARG A 32 5.48 -11.51 6.26
N ILE A 33 4.82 -11.94 5.18
CA ILE A 33 4.81 -11.11 3.96
C ILE A 33 3.73 -10.03 4.06
N MET A 34 4.15 -8.79 3.89
CA MET A 34 3.32 -7.59 4.01
C MET A 34 3.39 -6.79 2.72
N ALA A 35 2.24 -6.32 2.25
CA ALA A 35 2.16 -5.28 1.23
C ALA A 35 1.86 -3.93 1.89
N TYR A 36 2.48 -2.86 1.40
CA TYR A 36 2.30 -1.51 1.91
C TYR A 36 2.01 -0.55 0.76
N VAL A 37 1.16 0.43 1.04
CA VAL A 37 1.01 1.63 0.21
C VAL A 37 1.18 2.85 1.10
N GLU A 38 1.98 3.81 0.66
CA GLU A 38 2.25 5.05 1.38
C GLU A 38 2.22 6.26 0.45
N PHE A 39 1.76 7.39 0.96
CA PHE A 39 1.73 8.64 0.24
C PHE A 39 1.77 9.82 1.21
N GLU A 40 2.20 10.96 0.72
CA GLU A 40 2.21 12.21 1.47
C GLU A 40 0.94 12.99 1.17
N ARG A 41 0.28 13.46 2.22
CA ARG A 41 -0.91 14.30 2.17
C ARG A 41 -0.73 15.45 3.15
N TRP A 42 -0.66 16.66 2.61
CA TRP A 42 -0.69 17.90 3.37
C TRP A 42 -2.15 18.36 3.51
N GLU A 43 -2.46 19.15 4.54
CA GLU A 43 -3.83 19.37 5.04
C GLU A 43 -4.85 19.80 3.96
N ASP A 44 -4.39 20.44 2.88
CA ASP A 44 -5.23 20.90 1.75
C ASP A 44 -4.78 20.38 0.37
N GLU A 45 -3.83 19.44 0.30
CA GLU A 45 -3.31 18.93 -0.98
C GLU A 45 -3.64 17.46 -1.22
N SER A 46 -4.12 17.16 -2.42
CA SER A 46 -4.25 15.79 -2.90
C SER A 46 -2.85 15.19 -3.13
N PRO A 47 -2.60 13.93 -2.73
CA PRO A 47 -1.33 13.29 -3.02
C PRO A 47 -1.11 13.21 -4.53
N THR A 48 0.10 13.52 -4.97
CA THR A 48 0.49 13.48 -6.39
C THR A 48 1.02 12.10 -6.82
N SER A 49 1.56 11.34 -5.87
CA SER A 49 2.14 10.01 -6.09
C SER A 49 1.88 9.08 -4.91
N TYR A 50 1.71 7.80 -5.21
CA TYR A 50 1.44 6.73 -4.27
C TYR A 50 2.52 5.67 -4.41
N HIS A 51 3.30 5.43 -3.35
CA HIS A 51 4.36 4.44 -3.32
C HIS A 51 3.81 3.12 -2.80
N TRP A 52 4.12 2.01 -3.46
CA TRP A 52 3.78 0.67 -3.01
C TRP A 52 5.02 -0.18 -2.80
N SER A 53 4.95 -1.15 -1.88
CA SER A 53 6.03 -2.12 -1.67
C SER A 53 5.52 -3.44 -1.11
N VAL A 54 6.21 -4.52 -1.44
CA VAL A 54 6.05 -5.85 -0.82
C VAL A 54 7.30 -6.13 -0.01
N GLN A 55 7.13 -6.47 1.26
CA GLN A 55 8.23 -6.61 2.21
C GLN A 55 8.11 -7.88 3.04
N ASP A 56 9.27 -8.40 3.46
CA ASP A 56 9.35 -9.33 4.59
C ASP A 56 9.24 -8.53 5.89
N GLY A 57 8.07 -8.61 6.53
CA GLY A 57 7.73 -7.94 7.78
C GLY A 57 8.55 -8.39 8.99
N SER A 58 9.33 -9.48 8.91
CA SER A 58 10.23 -9.90 9.99
C SER A 58 11.51 -9.08 10.07
N CYS A 59 11.98 -8.54 8.94
CA CYS A 59 13.24 -7.81 8.84
C CYS A 59 13.14 -6.48 8.08
N GLY A 60 11.97 -6.14 7.54
CA GLY A 60 11.75 -4.94 6.72
C GLY A 60 12.43 -5.00 5.36
N LYS A 61 12.83 -6.19 4.89
CA LYS A 61 13.46 -6.32 3.56
C LYS A 61 12.41 -6.10 2.48
N VAL A 62 12.63 -5.10 1.64
CA VAL A 62 11.82 -4.87 0.43
C VAL A 62 12.14 -5.93 -0.61
N LEU A 63 11.10 -6.62 -1.08
CA LEU A 63 11.18 -7.64 -2.13
C LEU A 63 10.86 -7.05 -3.49
N ASP A 64 9.92 -6.11 -3.54
CA ASP A 64 9.52 -5.37 -4.73
C ASP A 64 8.86 -4.04 -4.33
N GLN A 65 8.93 -3.03 -5.20
CA GLN A 65 8.35 -1.71 -4.95
C GLN A 65 8.16 -0.90 -6.24
N GLY A 66 7.34 0.14 -6.15
CA GLY A 66 7.14 1.08 -7.25
C GLY A 66 6.26 2.25 -6.83
N TRP A 67 5.87 3.06 -7.82
CA TRP A 67 4.97 4.19 -7.62
C TRP A 67 3.86 4.20 -8.66
N VAL A 68 2.75 4.83 -8.29
CA VAL A 68 1.62 5.13 -9.16
C VAL A 68 1.32 6.61 -9.03
N ASP A 69 1.25 7.32 -10.16
CA ASP A 69 0.87 8.72 -10.18
C ASP A 69 -0.64 8.86 -9.90
N ALA A 70 -1.02 9.96 -9.26
CA ALA A 70 -2.42 10.25 -8.97
C ALA A 70 -3.30 10.22 -10.22
N GLU A 71 -2.79 10.72 -11.35
CA GLU A 71 -3.49 10.73 -12.64
C GLU A 71 -3.60 9.35 -13.32
N GLN A 72 -2.75 8.39 -12.94
CA GLN A 72 -2.67 7.06 -13.57
C GLN A 72 -3.48 5.99 -12.83
N GLY A 73 -3.95 6.28 -11.61
CA GLY A 73 -4.73 5.32 -10.82
C GLY A 73 -4.79 5.63 -9.33
N GLY A 74 -3.96 6.56 -8.83
CA GLY A 74 -4.00 7.01 -7.46
C GLY A 74 -3.84 5.87 -6.44
N LEU A 75 -4.59 5.95 -5.34
CA LEU A 75 -4.54 4.98 -4.25
C LEU A 75 -4.96 3.57 -4.71
N ASP A 76 -6.07 3.45 -5.43
CA ASP A 76 -6.57 2.17 -5.94
C ASP A 76 -5.58 1.52 -6.92
N GLY A 77 -4.95 2.33 -7.76
CA GLY A 77 -3.90 1.87 -8.65
C GLY A 77 -2.68 1.35 -7.90
N ALA A 78 -2.30 1.99 -6.79
CA ALA A 78 -1.20 1.53 -5.95
C ALA A 78 -1.54 0.23 -5.20
N PHE A 79 -2.78 0.06 -4.72
CA PHE A 79 -3.25 -1.22 -4.17
C PHE A 79 -3.18 -2.33 -5.21
N ALA A 80 -3.73 -2.10 -6.41
CA ALA A 80 -3.71 -3.07 -7.50
C ALA A 80 -2.28 -3.43 -7.93
N ALA A 81 -1.37 -2.46 -7.98
CA ALA A 81 0.04 -2.70 -8.32
C ALA A 81 0.75 -3.54 -7.24
N ALA A 82 0.50 -3.25 -5.96
CA ALA A 82 1.03 -4.04 -4.86
C ALA A 82 0.50 -5.49 -4.90
N ASP A 83 -0.79 -5.67 -5.17
CA ASP A 83 -1.42 -6.99 -5.26
C ASP A 83 -0.90 -7.79 -6.47
N ALA A 84 -0.70 -7.13 -7.62
CA ALA A 84 -0.07 -7.73 -8.79
C ALA A 84 1.38 -8.15 -8.51
N ALA A 85 2.12 -7.34 -7.73
CA ALA A 85 3.47 -7.69 -7.30
C ALA A 85 3.47 -8.91 -6.37
N VAL A 86 2.54 -8.97 -5.40
CA VAL A 86 2.36 -10.15 -4.54
C VAL A 86 2.08 -11.40 -5.36
N ALA A 87 1.11 -11.34 -6.28
CA ALA A 87 0.75 -12.49 -7.13
C ALA A 87 1.91 -12.98 -8.00
N ARG A 88 2.80 -12.07 -8.42
CA ARG A 88 4.01 -12.39 -9.19
C ARG A 88 5.10 -13.02 -8.33
N LEU A 89 5.33 -12.49 -7.13
CA LEU A 89 6.36 -12.96 -6.21
C LEU A 89 5.97 -14.30 -5.55
N PHE A 90 4.69 -14.48 -5.29
CA PHE A 90 4.13 -15.60 -4.53
C PHE A 90 2.90 -16.17 -5.25
N PRO A 91 3.09 -16.87 -6.38
CA PRO A 91 1.96 -17.40 -7.14
C PRO A 91 1.16 -18.43 -6.33
N GLY A 92 -0.16 -18.28 -6.31
CA GLY A 92 -1.08 -19.17 -5.59
C GLY A 92 -1.45 -18.71 -4.17
N HIS A 93 -1.03 -17.51 -3.77
CA HIS A 93 -1.35 -16.87 -2.50
C HIS A 93 -2.04 -15.52 -2.71
#